data_AF-K6DZU9-F1
#
_entry.id   AF-K6DZU9-F1
#
_cell.length_a   1.000
_cell.length_b   1.000
_cell.length_c   1.000
_cell.angle_alpha   90.00
_cell.angle_beta   90.00
_cell.angle_gamma   90.00
#
_symmetry.space_group_name_H-M   'P 1'
#
loop_
_entity.id
_entity.type
_entity.pdbx_description
1 polymer ?
#
loop_
_entity_poly.entity_id
_entity_poly.type
_entity_poly.pdbx_seq_one_letter_code
_entity_poly.pdbx_strand_id
1 'polypeptide(L)'
;MKTPNYHDFYEKALIPIGLNDQLSLKDDEAINPDSPSTHWLIAVEGVQLPQSKIFYHWKVSIYPADSDGDFNWKKPYYCTTNMRLIDDAIALATSLTTASKNDELTKVTLLEKIS
;
A
#
# COMPACT_ATOMS: atom_id res chain seq x y z
N MET A 1 -16.12 4.08 7.32
CA MET A 1 -15.77 3.51 8.64
C MET A 1 -14.44 4.15 9.07
N LYS A 2 -14.34 4.83 10.22
CA LYS A 2 -13.13 5.57 10.63
C LYS A 2 -12.10 4.60 11.23
N THR A 3 -11.00 4.36 10.52
CA THR A 3 -9.86 3.60 11.05
C THR A 3 -9.09 4.47 12.07
N PRO A 4 -8.58 3.90 13.16
CA PRO A 4 -7.93 4.67 14.24
C PRO A 4 -6.60 5.35 13.85
N ASN A 5 -6.05 5.04 12.68
CA ASN A 5 -4.79 5.62 12.17
C ASN A 5 -5.01 6.77 11.17
N TYR A 6 -6.26 7.25 11.00
CA TYR A 6 -6.61 8.30 10.02
C TYR A 6 -6.08 9.71 10.35
N HIS A 7 -5.24 9.86 11.39
CA HIS A 7 -4.69 11.16 11.75
C HIS A 7 -3.51 11.60 10.87
N ASP A 8 -2.84 10.67 10.16
CA ASP A 8 -1.70 10.96 9.26
C ASP A 8 -1.79 10.20 7.91
N PHE A 9 -3.00 10.02 7.37
CA PHE A 9 -3.16 9.40 6.04
C PHE A 9 -2.86 10.43 4.95
N TYR A 10 -1.63 10.39 4.41
CA TYR A 10 -1.29 11.13 3.19
C TYR A 10 -1.58 10.25 1.98
N GLU A 11 -2.82 10.29 1.50
CA GLU A 11 -3.17 9.68 0.22
C GLU A 11 -2.34 10.34 -0.88
N LYS A 12 -1.48 9.58 -1.56
CA LYS A 12 -0.70 10.12 -2.68
C LYS A 12 -1.45 10.04 -4.00
N ALA A 13 -2.15 8.94 -4.27
CA ALA A 13 -3.00 8.74 -5.45
C ALA A 13 -3.72 7.38 -5.40
N LEU A 14 -4.94 7.34 -5.92
CA LEU A 14 -5.51 6.14 -6.55
C LEU A 14 -4.90 6.02 -7.95
N ILE A 15 -4.14 4.96 -8.20
CA ILE A 15 -3.39 4.77 -9.45
C ILE A 15 -4.03 3.62 -10.22
N PRO A 16 -4.51 3.81 -11.45
CA PRO A 16 -5.03 2.70 -12.25
C PRO A 16 -4.02 1.56 -12.33
N ILE A 17 -4.50 0.33 -12.13
CA ILE A 17 -3.69 -0.88 -12.22
C ILE A 17 -3.43 -1.15 -13.71
N GLY A 18 -2.15 -1.24 -14.09
CA GLY A 18 -1.77 -1.62 -15.44
C GLY A 18 -1.96 -3.11 -15.72
N LEU A 19 -1.74 -3.53 -16.96
CA LEU A 19 -2.05 -4.89 -17.39
C LEU A 19 -1.15 -5.94 -16.73
N ASN A 20 0.15 -5.67 -16.58
CA ASN A 20 1.10 -6.60 -15.98
C ASN A 20 0.83 -6.79 -14.49
N ASP A 21 0.58 -5.69 -13.78
CA ASP A 21 0.18 -5.72 -12.38
C ASP A 21 -1.17 -6.43 -12.21
N GLN A 22 -2.13 -6.21 -13.12
CA GLN A 22 -3.43 -6.88 -13.07
C GLN A 22 -3.33 -8.39 -13.31
N LEU A 23 -2.44 -8.83 -14.22
CA LEU A 23 -2.18 -10.25 -14.46
C LEU A 23 -1.57 -10.90 -13.22
N SER A 24 -0.56 -10.24 -12.62
CA SER A 24 0.11 -10.74 -11.41
C SER A 24 -0.83 -10.78 -10.20
N LEU A 25 -1.78 -9.84 -10.13
CA LEU A 25 -2.81 -9.78 -9.11
C LEU A 25 -3.80 -10.96 -9.21
N LYS A 26 -4.20 -11.37 -10.42
CA LYS A 26 -5.19 -12.46 -10.63
C LYS A 26 -4.75 -13.81 -10.06
N ASP A 27 -3.45 -13.98 -9.88
CA ASP A 27 -2.85 -15.17 -9.29
C ASP A 27 -2.78 -15.10 -7.75
N ASP A 28 -3.17 -13.97 -7.14
CA ASP A 28 -3.07 -13.70 -5.70
C ASP A 28 -4.45 -13.77 -5.00
N GLU A 29 -4.52 -14.48 -3.86
CA GLU A 29 -5.74 -14.67 -3.05
C GLU A 29 -6.25 -13.36 -2.39
N ALA A 30 -5.49 -12.27 -2.51
CA ALA A 30 -5.85 -10.96 -1.99
C ALA A 30 -7.01 -10.28 -2.76
N ILE A 31 -7.31 -10.72 -3.99
CA ILE A 31 -8.42 -10.15 -4.78
C ILE A 31 -9.76 -10.63 -4.23
N ASN A 32 -10.69 -9.68 -4.04
CA ASN A 32 -12.09 -10.02 -3.87
C ASN A 32 -12.69 -10.37 -5.25
N PRO A 33 -13.11 -11.62 -5.52
CA PRO A 33 -13.72 -11.98 -6.81
C PRO A 33 -15.00 -11.19 -7.10
N ASP A 34 -15.66 -10.66 -6.06
CA ASP A 34 -16.92 -9.93 -6.17
C ASP A 34 -16.73 -8.42 -6.43
N SER A 35 -15.50 -7.90 -6.39
CA SER A 35 -15.20 -6.49 -6.74
C SER A 35 -13.90 -6.37 -7.53
N PRO A 36 -13.94 -5.91 -8.80
CA PRO A 36 -12.75 -5.77 -9.60
C PRO A 36 -11.87 -4.66 -9.05
N SER A 37 -10.70 -5.02 -8.52
CA SER A 37 -9.68 -4.04 -8.20
C SER A 37 -9.16 -3.41 -9.50
N THR A 38 -9.36 -2.11 -9.64
CA THR A 38 -8.97 -1.33 -10.82
C THR A 38 -7.89 -0.30 -10.50
N HIS A 39 -7.68 0.00 -9.22
CA HIS A 39 -6.72 0.99 -8.76
C HIS A 39 -5.86 0.44 -7.62
N TRP A 40 -4.64 0.96 -7.52
CA TRP A 40 -3.79 0.84 -6.36
C TRP A 40 -4.00 2.03 -5.46
N LEU A 41 -4.21 1.77 -4.17
CA LEU A 41 -4.13 2.75 -3.10
C LEU A 41 -2.81 2.56 -2.36
N ILE A 42 -1.93 3.56 -2.42
CA ILE A 42 -0.64 3.56 -1.72
C ILE A 42 -0.74 4.51 -0.52
N ALA A 43 -0.57 3.96 0.68
CA ALA A 43 -0.76 4.65 1.94
C ALA A 43 0.53 4.68 2.77
N VAL A 44 0.86 5.82 3.36
CA VAL A 44 1.84 5.93 4.45
C VAL A 44 1.08 5.89 5.77
N GLU A 45 1.42 4.94 6.65
CA GLU A 45 0.70 4.70 7.89
C GLU A 45 1.61 4.86 9.11
N GLY A 46 1.18 5.67 10.07
CA GLY A 46 1.79 5.75 11.39
C GLY A 46 1.45 4.52 12.23
N VAL A 47 2.46 3.88 12.81
CA VAL A 47 2.34 2.71 13.67
C VAL A 47 2.96 3.03 15.03
N GLN A 48 2.13 2.99 16.07
CA GLN A 48 2.63 3.06 17.44
C GLN A 48 3.03 1.66 17.89
N LEU A 49 4.32 1.45 18.11
CA LEU A 49 4.79 0.19 18.68
C LEU A 49 4.47 0.11 20.18
N PRO A 50 4.37 -1.10 20.78
CA PRO A 50 4.17 -1.27 22.21
C PRO A 50 5.45 -0.84 22.97
N GLN A 51 5.55 0.44 23.31
CA GLN A 51 6.68 1.01 24.05
C GLN A 51 6.22 2.13 24.99
N SER A 52 7.00 2.37 26.06
CA SER A 52 6.67 3.30 27.14
C SER A 52 6.66 4.77 26.73
N LYS A 53 7.26 5.12 25.59
CA LYS A 53 7.28 6.48 25.02
C LYS A 53 6.43 6.53 23.75
N ILE A 54 5.69 7.64 23.57
CA ILE A 54 4.93 7.90 22.34
C ILE A 54 5.94 8.23 21.24
N PHE A 55 6.32 7.21 20.48
CA PHE A 55 7.18 7.34 19.30
C PHE A 55 6.57 6.50 18.18
N TYR A 56 6.23 7.18 17.08
CA TYR A 56 5.63 6.58 15.90
C TYR A 56 6.71 6.04 14.98
N HIS A 57 6.46 4.84 14.47
CA HIS A 57 7.12 4.32 13.29
C HIS A 57 6.17 4.50 12.09
N TRP A 58 6.69 4.30 10.89
CA TRP A 58 5.98 4.53 9.64
C TRP A 58 6.11 3.32 8.75
N LYS A 59 5.06 2.97 8.02
CA LYS A 59 5.13 1.92 6.99
C LYS A 59 4.39 2.37 5.74
N VAL A 60 4.69 1.73 4.61
CA VAL A 60 3.89 1.87 3.40
C VAL A 60 3.04 0.63 3.23
N SER A 61 1.74 0.83 3.06
CA SER A 61 0.76 -0.22 2.80
C SER A 61 0.13 0.02 1.43
N ILE A 62 -0.03 -1.04 0.64
CA ILE A 62 -0.62 -0.99 -0.69
C ILE A 62 -1.87 -1.86 -0.70
N TYR A 63 -2.98 -1.26 -1.13
CA TYR A 63 -4.26 -1.93 -1.22
C TYR A 63 -4.75 -1.96 -2.67
N PRO A 64 -5.28 -3.11 -3.13
CA PRO A 64 -6.16 -3.13 -4.27
C PRO A 64 -7.45 -2.38 -3.92
N ALA A 65 -7.85 -1.46 -4.79
CA ALA A 65 -9.03 -0.61 -4.65
C ALA A 65 -9.82 -0.56 -5.97
N ASP A 66 -11.05 -0.09 -5.92
CA ASP A 66 -11.80 0.29 -7.12
C ASP A 66 -11.59 1.77 -7.50
N SER A 67 -12.29 2.23 -8.54
CA SER A 67 -12.19 3.63 -9.02
C SER A 67 -12.79 4.66 -8.07
N ASP A 68 -13.65 4.23 -7.15
CA ASP A 68 -14.27 5.08 -6.13
C ASP A 68 -13.40 5.13 -4.86
N GLY A 69 -12.32 4.34 -4.82
CA GLY A 69 -11.43 4.22 -3.69
C GLY A 69 -11.97 3.31 -2.60
N ASP A 70 -12.90 2.40 -2.89
CA ASP A 70 -13.27 1.34 -1.95
C ASP A 70 -12.19 0.27 -1.92
N PHE A 71 -11.78 -0.12 -0.71
CA PHE A 71 -10.71 -1.09 -0.49
C PHE A 71 -10.86 -1.82 0.84
N ASN A 72 -10.30 -3.04 0.89
CA ASN A 72 -10.29 -3.82 2.12
C ASN A 72 -9.03 -3.54 2.94
N TRP A 73 -9.13 -2.63 3.91
CA TRP A 73 -8.02 -2.27 4.81
C TRP A 73 -7.42 -3.45 5.59
N LYS A 74 -8.14 -4.57 5.75
CA LYS A 74 -7.64 -5.78 6.43
C LYS A 74 -6.79 -6.67 5.52
N LYS A 75 -6.82 -6.44 4.20
CA LYS A 75 -6.13 -7.26 3.19
C LYS A 75 -5.25 -6.37 2.31
N PRO A 76 -4.12 -5.84 2.84
CA PRO A 76 -3.14 -5.19 1.99
C PRO A 76 -2.50 -6.22 1.05
N TYR A 77 -2.24 -5.81 -0.19
CA TYR A 77 -1.44 -6.59 -1.14
C TYR A 77 0.05 -6.62 -0.73
N TYR A 78 0.53 -5.48 -0.21
CA TYR A 78 1.90 -5.31 0.25
C TYR A 78 1.94 -4.40 1.47
N CYS A 79 2.81 -4.73 2.42
CA CYS A 79 3.13 -3.92 3.58
C CYS A 79 4.64 -3.97 3.80
N THR A 80 5.25 -2.81 3.97
CA THR A 80 6.68 -2.72 4.33
C THR A 80 6.89 -3.05 5.80
N THR A 81 8.15 -3.29 6.16
CA THR A 81 8.57 -3.20 7.56
C THR A 81 8.42 -1.77 8.10
N ASN A 82 8.44 -1.64 9.43
CA ASN A 82 8.32 -0.35 10.11
C ASN A 82 9.62 0.45 10.00
N MET A 83 9.55 1.62 9.40
CA MET A 83 10.59 2.63 9.29
C MET A 83 10.53 3.60 10.47
N ARG A 84 11.69 4.13 10.86
CA ARG A 84 11.79 5.05 11.98
C ARG A 84 11.42 6.49 11.60
N LEU A 85 11.76 6.92 10.39
CA LEU A 85 11.55 8.29 9.93
C LEU A 85 10.40 8.32 8.92
N ILE A 86 9.56 9.36 9.00
CA ILE A 86 8.47 9.55 8.04
C ILE A 86 9.00 9.85 6.63
N ASP A 87 10.14 10.53 6.53
CA ASP A 87 10.77 10.88 5.25
C ASP A 87 11.14 9.62 4.45
N ASP A 88 11.62 8.57 5.12
CA ASP A 88 11.94 7.28 4.50
C ASP A 88 10.67 6.63 3.93
N ALA A 89 9.57 6.66 4.70
CA ALA A 89 8.28 6.11 4.25
C ALA A 89 7.69 6.92 3.08
N ILE A 90 7.83 8.26 3.09
CA ILE A 90 7.39 9.14 2.00
C ILE A 90 8.21 8.88 0.73
N ALA A 91 9.53 8.71 0.86
CA ALA A 91 10.43 8.41 -0.24
C ALA A 91 10.05 7.07 -0.89
N LEU A 92 9.86 6.03 -0.06
CA LEU A 92 9.44 4.71 -0.55
C LEU A 92 8.06 4.74 -1.21
N ALA A 93 7.08 5.42 -0.61
CA ALA A 93 5.76 5.59 -1.22
C ALA A 93 5.83 6.31 -2.58
N THR A 94 6.78 7.24 -2.76
CA THR A 94 7.03 7.90 -4.07
C THR A 94 7.59 6.92 -5.10
N SER A 95 8.54 6.10 -4.68
CA SER A 95 9.13 5.07 -5.55
C SER A 95 8.06 4.07 -6.01
N LEU A 96 7.25 3.57 -5.07
CA LEU A 96 6.15 2.64 -5.35
C LEU A 96 5.06 3.30 -6.23
N THR A 97 4.74 4.57 -6.00
CA THR A 97 3.85 5.33 -6.90
C THR A 97 4.40 5.39 -8.32
N THR A 98 5.70 5.56 -8.48
CA THR A 98 6.35 5.62 -9.79
C THR A 98 6.33 4.25 -10.46
N ALA A 99 6.67 3.18 -9.73
CA ALA A 99 6.58 1.81 -10.22
C ALA A 99 5.16 1.42 -10.65
N SER A 100 4.16 1.83 -9.87
CA SER A 100 2.75 1.62 -10.20
C SER A 100 2.32 2.32 -11.49
N LYS A 101 2.73 3.58 -11.70
CA LYS A 101 2.48 4.30 -12.95
C LYS A 101 3.17 3.67 -14.17
N ASN A 102 4.23 2.91 -13.93
CA ASN A 102 4.96 2.17 -14.96
C ASN A 102 4.47 0.73 -15.13
N ASP A 103 3.43 0.29 -14.40
CA ASP A 103 2.92 -1.08 -14.42
C ASP A 103 3.95 -2.13 -13.97
N GLU A 104 4.73 -1.78 -12.95
CA GLU A 104 5.83 -2.60 -12.40
C GLU A 104 5.72 -2.81 -10.88
N LEU A 105 4.59 -2.45 -10.25
CA LEU A 105 4.47 -2.44 -8.78
C LEU A 105 4.57 -3.84 -8.19
N THR A 106 3.89 -4.81 -8.78
CA THR A 106 3.86 -6.20 -8.34
C THR A 106 5.25 -6.83 -8.41
N LYS A 107 6.03 -6.49 -9.45
CA LYS A 107 7.43 -6.92 -9.60
C LYS A 107 8.35 -6.32 -8.52
N VAL A 108 8.26 -5.01 -8.27
CA VAL A 108 9.09 -4.33 -7.26
C VAL A 108 8.78 -4.87 -5.86
N THR A 109 7.50 -5.01 -5.52
CA THR A 109 7.08 -5.50 -4.20
C THR A 109 7.40 -6.99 -3.99
N LEU A 110 7.38 -7.81 -5.05
CA LEU A 110 7.83 -9.21 -4.96
C LEU A 110 9.32 -9.32 -4.61
N LEU A 111 10.17 -8.48 -5.20
CA LEU A 111 11.61 -8.46 -4.90
C LEU A 111 11.89 -8.08 -3.44
N GLU A 112 11.09 -7.18 -2.87
CA GLU A 112 11.21 -6.81 -1.45
C GLU A 112 10.67 -7.91 -0.53
N LYS A 113 9.63 -8.65 -0.92
CA LYS A 113 9.10 -9.79 -0.13
C LYS A 113 10.11 -10.94 0.04
N ILE A 114 11.09 -11.07 -0.85
CA ILE A 114 12.08 -12.15 -0.86
C ILE A 114 13.45 -11.76 -0.28
N SER A 115 13.63 -10.49 0.13
CA SER A 115 14.86 -9.97 0.74
C SER A 115 14.78 -9.91 2.26
#